data_AF-A0A947JIA5-F1
#
_entry.id   AF-A0A947JIA5-F1
#
_cell.length_a   1.000
_cell.length_b   1.000
_cell.length_c   1.000
_cell.angle_alpha   90.00
_cell.angle_beta   90.00
_cell.angle_gamma   90.00
#
_symmetry.space_group_name_H-M   'P 1'
#
loop_
_entity.id
_entity.type
_entity.pdbx_description
1 polymer ?
#
loop_
_entity_poly.entity_id
_entity_poly.type
_entity_poly.pdbx_seq_one_letter_code
_entity_poly.pdbx_strand_id
1 'polypeptide(L)'
;MIYTAVEQRCAVSFGEMNLPIDTEKALSILLSLPGFRLVQSGFNPDCLNVIRELIGQAKYKRRARRDEAPNYFDCSSLTQWFYGQLGVQLPRRSLQQFEQIGHHVSPFAPFRYGDLLFSQSSGHNYFRNDPSFGVGHVAVVSGTNKVLQATKEGVVERDILSLFNPNFRGARRVVKDPEDFYVFDFSPDREIMSSDDIYFLLLDQLKKAGWG
;
A
#
# COMPACT_ATOMS: atom_id res chain seq x y z
N MET A 1 -4.30 8.06 -8.67
CA MET A 1 -3.24 8.25 -7.63
C MET A 1 -1.91 7.86 -8.26
N ILE A 2 -0.84 8.63 -8.04
CA ILE A 2 0.50 8.22 -8.49
C ILE A 2 1.10 7.32 -7.42
N TYR A 3 1.49 6.09 -7.79
CA TYR A 3 2.19 5.18 -6.89
C TYR A 3 3.69 5.32 -7.11
N THR A 4 4.44 5.60 -6.04
CA THR A 4 5.90 5.55 -6.08
C THR A 4 6.36 4.09 -6.01
N ALA A 5 7.26 3.73 -6.92
CA ALA A 5 7.81 2.39 -7.06
C ALA A 5 8.64 1.99 -5.84
N VAL A 6 8.76 0.69 -5.61
CA VAL A 6 9.57 0.09 -4.56
C VAL A 6 10.51 -0.91 -5.21
N GLU A 7 11.80 -0.61 -5.21
CA GLU A 7 12.81 -1.36 -5.97
C GLU A 7 12.42 -1.46 -7.45
N GLN A 8 12.32 -2.66 -8.00
CA GLN A 8 11.96 -2.89 -9.40
C GLN A 8 10.48 -3.25 -9.57
N ARG A 9 9.62 -2.74 -8.67
CA ARG A 9 8.20 -3.04 -8.63
C ARG A 9 7.37 -1.77 -8.50
N CYS A 10 6.34 -1.63 -9.34
CA CYS A 10 5.44 -0.48 -9.29
C CYS A 10 3.97 -0.91 -9.47
N ALA A 11 3.10 -0.37 -8.62
CA ALA A 11 1.66 -0.44 -8.82
C ALA A 11 1.20 0.57 -9.87
N VAL A 12 0.09 0.26 -10.53
CA VAL A 12 -0.56 1.06 -11.58
C VAL A 12 -2.08 0.95 -11.43
N SER A 13 -2.78 2.04 -11.69
CA SER A 13 -4.23 2.08 -11.90
C SER A 13 -4.47 2.82 -13.21
N PHE A 14 -4.87 2.10 -14.26
CA PHE A 14 -4.97 2.65 -15.61
C PHE A 14 -6.15 3.60 -15.75
N GLY A 15 -7.25 3.34 -15.04
CA GLY A 15 -8.40 4.22 -14.97
C GLY A 15 -8.07 5.59 -14.36
N GLU A 16 -7.03 5.68 -13.53
CA GLU A 16 -6.54 6.96 -12.98
C GLU A 16 -5.54 7.67 -13.91
N MET A 17 -5.02 7.00 -14.94
CA MET A 17 -4.01 7.55 -15.86
C MET A 17 -4.61 8.38 -17.00
N ASN A 18 -5.92 8.29 -17.27
CA ASN A 18 -6.59 8.97 -18.38
C ASN A 18 -5.84 8.79 -19.73
N LEU A 19 -5.34 7.57 -19.99
CA LEU A 19 -4.72 7.22 -21.26
C LEU A 19 -5.77 7.25 -22.37
N PRO A 20 -5.38 7.54 -23.63
CA PRO A 20 -6.31 7.53 -24.74
C PRO A 20 -6.55 6.10 -25.29
N ILE A 21 -6.17 5.08 -24.53
CA ILE A 21 -6.35 3.66 -24.82
C ILE A 21 -7.00 2.98 -23.62
N ASP A 22 -7.66 1.85 -23.85
CA ASP A 22 -8.19 1.03 -22.77
C ASP A 22 -7.10 0.25 -22.02
N THR A 23 -7.50 -0.34 -20.89
CA THR A 23 -6.65 -1.15 -20.03
C THR A 23 -6.06 -2.36 -20.74
N GLU A 24 -6.83 -3.03 -21.62
CA GLU A 24 -6.35 -4.21 -22.35
C GLU A 24 -5.19 -3.85 -23.27
N LYS A 25 -5.32 -2.74 -23.99
CA LYS A 25 -4.26 -2.22 -24.86
C LYS A 25 -3.04 -1.78 -24.06
N ALA A 26 -3.22 -1.10 -22.92
CA ALA A 26 -2.13 -0.69 -22.06
C ALA A 26 -1.35 -1.90 -21.52
N LEU A 27 -2.07 -2.93 -21.05
CA LEU A 27 -1.49 -4.20 -20.61
C LEU A 27 -0.72 -4.88 -21.75
N SER A 28 -1.30 -4.98 -22.94
CA SER A 28 -0.67 -5.57 -24.11
C SER A 28 0.66 -4.88 -24.45
N ILE A 29 0.69 -3.54 -24.41
CA ILE A 29 1.91 -2.77 -24.66
C ILE A 29 2.95 -3.09 -23.60
N LEU A 30 2.65 -2.95 -22.30
CA LEU A 30 3.62 -3.18 -21.24
C LEU A 30 4.17 -4.60 -21.26
N LEU A 31 3.32 -5.61 -21.47
CA LEU A 31 3.72 -7.01 -21.52
C LEU A 31 4.56 -7.35 -22.77
N SER A 32 4.49 -6.54 -23.83
CA SER A 32 5.38 -6.67 -24.99
C SER A 32 6.78 -6.08 -24.76
N LEU A 33 6.95 -5.23 -23.74
CA LEU A 33 8.22 -4.57 -23.47
C LEU A 33 9.17 -5.53 -22.73
N PRO A 34 10.43 -5.70 -23.21
CA PRO A 34 11.40 -6.53 -22.53
C PRO A 34 11.60 -6.10 -21.07
N GLY A 35 11.60 -7.08 -20.17
CA GLY A 35 11.82 -6.87 -18.74
C GLY A 35 10.59 -6.50 -17.94
N PHE A 36 9.43 -6.22 -18.55
CA PHE A 36 8.17 -6.03 -17.82
C PHE A 36 7.47 -7.37 -17.55
N ARG A 37 6.94 -7.52 -16.34
CA ARG A 37 6.16 -8.70 -15.94
C ARG A 37 5.01 -8.28 -15.05
N LEU A 38 3.78 -8.68 -15.41
CA LEU A 38 2.64 -8.54 -14.53
C LEU A 38 2.74 -9.54 -13.35
N VAL A 39 2.67 -9.04 -12.13
CA VAL A 39 2.80 -9.82 -10.88
C VAL A 39 1.46 -9.97 -10.19
N GLN A 40 0.61 -8.94 -10.24
CA GLN A 40 -0.69 -8.92 -9.61
C GLN A 40 -1.69 -8.19 -10.51
N SER A 41 -2.88 -8.74 -10.62
CA SER A 41 -4.05 -8.11 -11.24
C SER A 41 -5.19 -8.07 -10.22
N GLY A 42 -5.73 -6.89 -9.99
CA GLY A 42 -6.68 -6.59 -8.94
C GLY A 42 -6.08 -6.60 -7.54
N PHE A 43 -6.82 -6.05 -6.57
CA PHE A 43 -6.50 -6.07 -5.15
C PHE A 43 -7.61 -6.82 -4.40
N ASN A 44 -7.29 -8.02 -3.94
CA ASN A 44 -8.24 -8.94 -3.32
C ASN A 44 -7.72 -9.41 -1.93
N PRO A 45 -8.52 -10.17 -1.16
CA PRO A 45 -8.12 -10.62 0.18
C PRO A 45 -6.86 -11.49 0.22
N ASP A 46 -6.48 -12.13 -0.89
CA ASP A 46 -5.29 -12.99 -0.97
C ASP A 46 -4.00 -12.19 -0.97
N CYS A 47 -4.03 -10.92 -1.40
CA CYS A 47 -2.89 -10.01 -1.29
C CYS A 47 -2.38 -9.93 0.16
N LEU A 48 -3.26 -10.08 1.16
CA LEU A 48 -2.93 -10.01 2.58
C LEU A 48 -2.35 -11.33 3.14
N ASN A 49 -2.35 -12.42 2.38
CA ASN A 49 -1.83 -13.72 2.85
C ASN A 49 -0.35 -13.62 3.25
N VAL A 50 0.43 -12.77 2.58
CA VAL A 50 1.84 -12.50 2.94
C VAL A 50 2.00 -11.92 4.35
N ILE A 51 0.99 -11.23 4.90
CA ILE A 51 0.99 -10.81 6.31
C ILE A 51 0.50 -11.94 7.21
N ARG A 52 -0.53 -12.69 6.78
CA ARG A 52 -1.09 -13.80 7.57
C ARG A 52 -0.06 -14.88 7.87
N GLU A 53 0.83 -15.17 6.91
CA GLU A 53 1.95 -16.10 7.07
C GLU A 53 2.96 -15.67 8.15
N LEU A 54 2.98 -14.37 8.52
CA LEU A 54 3.85 -13.84 9.57
C LEU A 54 3.29 -14.02 10.97
N ILE A 55 2.00 -14.40 11.10
CA ILE A 55 1.36 -14.58 12.40
C ILE A 55 2.07 -15.72 13.16
N GLY A 56 2.55 -15.41 14.36
CA GLY A 56 3.32 -16.34 15.19
C GLY A 56 4.79 -16.52 14.77
N GLN A 57 5.20 -15.99 13.61
CA GLN A 57 6.57 -16.06 13.09
C GLN A 57 7.34 -14.75 13.36
N ALA A 58 6.77 -13.61 12.94
CA ALA A 58 7.43 -12.32 13.00
C ALA A 58 7.23 -11.65 14.37
N LYS A 59 8.30 -11.05 14.90
CA LYS A 59 8.32 -10.43 16.23
C LYS A 59 8.18 -8.91 16.14
N TYR A 60 7.70 -8.32 17.23
CA TYR A 60 7.65 -6.88 17.33
C TYR A 60 8.98 -6.28 17.74
N LYS A 61 9.42 -5.26 17.01
CA LYS A 61 10.57 -4.44 17.33
C LYS A 61 10.24 -2.98 17.05
N ARG A 62 10.23 -2.16 18.10
CA ARG A 62 10.05 -0.71 17.97
C ARG A 62 11.15 -0.15 17.06
N ARG A 63 10.75 0.66 16.06
CA ARG A 63 11.66 1.23 15.05
C ARG A 63 12.33 0.18 14.14
N ALA A 64 11.69 -0.98 13.92
CA ALA A 64 12.17 -1.99 12.97
C ALA A 64 12.48 -1.37 11.60
N ARG A 65 13.63 -1.69 11.02
CA ARG A 65 14.04 -1.19 9.72
C ARG A 65 13.57 -2.12 8.61
N ARG A 66 13.59 -1.62 7.36
CA ARG A 66 13.13 -2.37 6.19
C ARG A 66 13.94 -3.65 5.93
N ASP A 67 15.24 -3.61 6.20
CA ASP A 67 16.17 -4.74 6.09
C ASP A 67 15.95 -5.84 7.14
N GLU A 68 15.10 -5.61 8.14
CA GLU A 68 14.77 -6.59 9.18
C GLU A 68 13.50 -7.40 8.87
N ALA A 69 12.76 -7.02 7.84
CA ALA A 69 11.63 -7.79 7.34
C ALA A 69 12.13 -9.08 6.65
N PRO A 70 11.43 -10.21 6.76
CA PRO A 70 10.12 -10.37 7.39
C PRO A 70 10.16 -10.77 8.88
N ASN A 71 11.31 -10.70 9.56
CA ASN A 71 11.47 -11.23 10.91
C ASN A 71 11.02 -10.27 12.01
N TYR A 72 11.17 -8.96 11.79
CA TYR A 72 10.84 -7.93 12.78
C TYR A 72 10.03 -6.78 12.18
N PHE A 73 9.00 -6.36 12.92
CA PHE A 73 8.16 -5.23 12.54
C PHE A 73 7.77 -4.35 13.74
N ASP A 74 7.63 -3.04 13.52
CA ASP A 74 6.61 -2.24 14.20
C ASP A 74 5.38 -2.03 13.31
N CYS A 75 4.33 -1.40 13.87
CA CYS A 75 3.05 -1.20 13.19
C CYS A 75 3.20 -0.57 11.80
N SER A 76 3.95 0.52 11.71
CA SER A 76 4.17 1.24 10.45
C SER A 76 5.15 0.55 9.49
N SER A 77 6.14 -0.20 9.98
CA SER A 77 7.01 -0.97 9.09
C SER A 77 6.30 -2.19 8.51
N LEU A 78 5.31 -2.78 9.22
CA LEU A 78 4.51 -3.89 8.68
C LEU A 78 3.68 -3.42 7.48
N THR A 79 2.96 -2.31 7.61
CA THR A 79 2.17 -1.74 6.51
C THR A 79 3.08 -1.27 5.37
N GLN A 80 4.23 -0.65 5.69
CA GLN A 80 5.23 -0.26 4.70
C GLN A 80 5.76 -1.45 3.90
N TRP A 81 6.12 -2.55 4.58
CA TRP A 81 6.62 -3.75 3.92
C TRP A 81 5.54 -4.40 3.05
N PHE A 82 4.32 -4.56 3.59
CA PHE A 82 3.19 -5.14 2.86
C PHE A 82 2.89 -4.39 1.56
N TYR A 83 2.71 -3.08 1.63
CA TYR A 83 2.47 -2.28 0.43
C TYR A 83 3.69 -2.22 -0.49
N GLY A 84 4.90 -2.33 0.06
CA GLY A 84 6.12 -2.52 -0.74
C GLY A 84 6.12 -3.80 -1.57
N GLN A 85 5.56 -4.91 -1.05
CA GLN A 85 5.36 -6.14 -1.83
C GLN A 85 4.42 -5.91 -3.03
N LEU A 86 3.57 -4.89 -2.96
CA LEU A 86 2.64 -4.50 -4.01
C LEU A 86 3.15 -3.32 -4.85
N GLY A 87 4.42 -2.93 -4.74
CA GLY A 87 4.97 -1.81 -5.51
C GLY A 87 4.43 -0.44 -5.12
N VAL A 88 3.99 -0.28 -3.87
CA VAL A 88 3.47 0.98 -3.33
C VAL A 88 4.34 1.43 -2.16
N GLN A 89 5.08 2.52 -2.35
CA GLN A 89 5.91 3.07 -1.28
C GLN A 89 5.06 3.78 -0.22
N LEU A 90 5.18 3.35 1.04
CA LEU A 90 4.64 4.09 2.18
C LEU A 90 5.74 4.79 2.99
N PRO A 91 5.46 5.97 3.58
CA PRO A 91 6.32 6.62 4.55
C PRO A 91 6.59 5.73 5.77
N ARG A 92 7.73 5.96 6.43
CA ARG A 92 8.18 5.13 7.54
C ARG A 92 7.30 5.23 8.78
N ARG A 93 6.67 6.39 9.04
CA ARG A 93 5.94 6.66 10.29
C ARG A 93 4.44 6.56 10.06
N SER A 94 3.71 5.99 11.03
CA SER A 94 2.24 5.92 11.01
C SER A 94 1.57 7.27 10.82
N LEU A 95 2.08 8.34 11.47
CA LEU A 95 1.60 9.70 11.24
C LEU A 95 1.74 10.14 9.78
N GLN A 96 2.89 9.88 9.15
CA GLN A 96 3.10 10.25 7.75
C GLN A 96 2.25 9.40 6.81
N GLN A 97 2.06 8.11 7.10
CA GLN A 97 1.12 7.26 6.36
C GLN A 97 -0.31 7.82 6.48
N PHE A 98 -0.72 8.29 7.66
CA PHE A 98 -2.01 8.93 7.86
C PHE A 98 -2.13 10.28 7.14
N GLU A 99 -1.06 11.07 7.06
CA GLU A 99 -1.08 12.41 6.44
C GLU A 99 -1.01 12.34 4.90
N GLN A 100 -0.23 11.42 4.34
CA GLN A 100 0.27 11.50 2.96
C GLN A 100 -0.27 10.42 2.03
N ILE A 101 -0.80 9.32 2.57
CA ILE A 101 -1.14 8.14 1.77
C ILE A 101 -2.64 7.99 1.66
N GLY A 102 -3.06 7.60 0.45
CA GLY A 102 -4.41 7.15 0.22
C GLY A 102 -5.43 8.29 0.27
N HIS A 103 -6.69 7.90 0.08
CA HIS A 103 -7.83 8.77 0.25
C HIS A 103 -8.40 8.62 1.66
N HIS A 104 -8.91 9.71 2.24
CA HIS A 104 -9.63 9.63 3.51
C HIS A 104 -10.87 8.75 3.35
N VAL A 105 -11.07 7.80 4.28
CA VAL A 105 -12.27 6.98 4.35
C VAL A 105 -13.16 7.52 5.45
N SER A 106 -14.40 7.88 5.10
CA SER A 106 -15.39 8.30 6.09
C SER A 106 -15.58 7.20 7.15
N PRO A 107 -15.68 7.54 8.45
CA PRO A 107 -16.02 6.57 9.49
C PRO A 107 -17.36 5.87 9.26
N PHE A 108 -18.25 6.46 8.45
CA PHE A 108 -19.55 5.91 8.10
C PHE A 108 -19.54 5.08 6.81
N ALA A 109 -18.42 5.04 6.09
CA ALA A 109 -18.26 4.21 4.90
C ALA A 109 -17.77 2.81 5.29
N PRO A 110 -18.14 1.76 4.53
CA PRO A 110 -17.58 0.44 4.76
C PRO A 110 -16.06 0.46 4.48
N PHE A 111 -15.31 -0.09 5.44
CA PHE A 111 -13.90 -0.36 5.24
C PHE A 111 -13.71 -1.51 4.24
N ARG A 112 -12.68 -1.39 3.42
CA ARG A 112 -12.29 -2.38 2.42
C ARG A 112 -10.99 -3.06 2.83
N TYR A 113 -10.74 -4.24 2.28
CA TYR A 113 -9.43 -4.89 2.40
C TYR A 113 -8.32 -3.90 2.03
N GLY A 114 -7.26 -3.87 2.82
CA GLY A 114 -6.14 -2.94 2.61
C GLY A 114 -6.33 -1.55 3.23
N ASP A 115 -7.54 -1.12 3.57
CA ASP A 115 -7.70 0.18 4.23
C ASP A 115 -6.83 0.23 5.51
N LEU A 116 -6.11 1.33 5.69
CA LEU A 116 -5.26 1.55 6.85
C LEU A 116 -6.04 2.30 7.92
N LEU A 117 -6.10 1.74 9.13
CA LEU A 117 -6.76 2.33 10.28
C LEU A 117 -5.73 2.89 11.25
N PHE A 118 -5.93 4.13 11.68
CA PHE A 118 -4.98 4.87 12.52
C PHE A 118 -5.58 5.19 13.88
N SER A 119 -4.74 5.11 14.91
CA SER A 119 -5.14 5.45 16.28
C SER A 119 -3.97 6.00 17.09
N GLN A 120 -4.27 6.65 18.22
CA GLN A 120 -3.30 6.85 19.28
C GLN A 120 -2.94 5.51 19.94
N SER A 121 -1.68 5.38 20.34
CA SER A 121 -1.22 4.30 21.20
C SER A 121 -1.13 4.79 22.66
N SER A 122 -1.21 3.88 23.62
CA SER A 122 -0.93 4.16 25.03
C SER A 122 0.54 4.53 25.30
N GLY A 123 1.42 4.33 24.31
CA GLY A 123 2.83 4.67 24.38
C GLY A 123 3.13 5.96 23.63
N HIS A 124 3.98 5.84 22.61
CA HIS A 124 4.47 6.99 21.86
C HIS A 124 3.53 7.35 20.71
N ASN A 125 3.18 8.63 20.61
CA ASN A 125 2.38 9.20 19.53
C ASN A 125 3.22 10.28 18.85
N TYR A 126 3.32 10.23 17.53
CA TYR A 126 3.90 11.34 16.76
C TYR A 126 2.80 12.34 16.43
N PHE A 127 3.14 13.62 16.47
CA PHE A 127 2.28 14.73 16.08
C PHE A 127 3.13 15.83 15.44
N ARG A 128 2.49 16.75 14.70
CA ARG A 128 3.15 17.94 14.15
C ARG A 128 3.03 19.13 15.10
N ASN A 129 1.80 19.60 15.28
CA ASN A 129 1.50 20.83 16.01
C ASN A 129 0.69 20.58 17.27
N ASP A 130 -0.27 19.64 17.21
CA ASP A 130 -1.19 19.36 18.31
C ASP A 130 -1.13 17.86 18.70
N PRO A 131 -0.69 17.55 19.93
CA PRO A 131 -0.66 16.19 20.47
C PRO A 131 -2.02 15.47 20.48
N SER A 132 -3.13 16.21 20.52
CA SER A 132 -4.49 15.63 20.51
C SER A 132 -4.75 14.83 19.22
N PHE A 133 -4.16 15.26 18.11
CA PHE A 133 -4.22 14.59 16.80
C PHE A 133 -3.06 13.60 16.57
N GLY A 134 -2.30 13.28 17.61
CA GLY A 134 -1.18 12.36 17.48
C GLY A 134 -1.60 10.98 16.97
N VAL A 135 -0.72 10.35 16.19
CA VAL A 135 -0.89 8.98 15.69
C VAL A 135 0.24 8.12 16.26
N GLY A 136 -0.13 7.02 16.90
CA GLY A 136 0.80 6.08 17.53
C GLY A 136 0.73 4.67 16.98
N HIS A 137 -0.34 4.33 16.27
CA HIS A 137 -0.56 2.99 15.76
C HIS A 137 -1.25 2.98 14.40
N VAL A 138 -1.00 1.93 13.63
CA VAL A 138 -1.64 1.66 12.34
C VAL A 138 -1.90 0.16 12.22
N ALA A 139 -3.05 -0.19 11.63
CA ALA A 139 -3.41 -1.55 11.28
C ALA A 139 -3.99 -1.58 9.85
N VAL A 140 -3.96 -2.74 9.20
CA VAL A 140 -4.54 -2.94 7.87
C VAL A 140 -5.81 -3.79 7.97
N VAL A 141 -6.89 -3.34 7.36
CA VAL A 141 -8.16 -4.09 7.30
C VAL A 141 -7.97 -5.35 6.49
N SER A 142 -8.25 -6.49 7.11
CA SER A 142 -7.96 -7.81 6.57
C SER A 142 -9.19 -8.68 6.33
N GLY A 143 -10.37 -8.18 6.68
CA GLY A 143 -11.64 -8.89 6.54
C GLY A 143 -12.77 -8.15 7.22
N THR A 144 -13.97 -8.73 7.12
CA THR A 144 -15.13 -8.24 7.86
C THR A 144 -14.82 -8.21 9.35
N ASN A 145 -14.77 -7.01 9.92
CA ASN A 145 -14.40 -6.77 11.31
C ASN A 145 -13.02 -7.32 11.72
N LYS A 146 -12.06 -7.43 10.79
CA LYS A 146 -10.70 -7.91 11.09
C LYS A 146 -9.63 -6.94 10.62
N VAL A 147 -8.56 -6.88 11.41
CA VAL A 147 -7.35 -6.12 11.10
C VAL A 147 -6.10 -6.92 11.40
N LEU A 148 -5.11 -6.80 10.52
CA LEU A 148 -3.74 -7.27 10.74
C LEU A 148 -2.87 -6.10 11.24
N GLN A 149 -2.02 -6.38 12.22
CA GLN A 149 -1.20 -5.37 12.87
C GLN A 149 0.02 -5.99 13.54
N ALA A 150 1.09 -5.21 13.67
CA ALA A 150 2.22 -5.54 14.52
C ALA A 150 2.04 -4.87 15.90
N THR A 151 1.93 -5.69 16.94
CA THR A 151 1.79 -5.27 18.36
C THR A 151 2.90 -5.92 19.18
N LYS A 152 3.02 -5.64 20.49
CA LYS A 152 4.05 -6.30 21.33
C LYS A 152 4.03 -7.83 21.30
N GLU A 153 2.93 -8.44 20.88
CA GLU A 153 2.75 -9.89 20.72
C GLU A 153 3.30 -10.43 19.39
N GLY A 154 3.81 -9.56 18.51
CA GLY A 154 4.21 -9.89 17.14
C GLY A 154 3.19 -9.43 16.12
N VAL A 155 3.20 -10.05 14.93
CA VAL A 155 2.15 -9.86 13.93
C VAL A 155 0.92 -10.68 14.32
N VAL A 156 -0.24 -10.03 14.40
CA VAL A 156 -1.49 -10.63 14.84
C VAL A 156 -2.67 -10.16 13.98
N GLU A 157 -3.69 -11.01 13.87
CA GLU A 157 -5.02 -10.63 13.41
C GLU A 157 -5.95 -10.44 14.62
N ARG A 158 -6.69 -9.34 14.63
CA ARG A 158 -7.59 -8.96 15.73
C ARG A 158 -8.91 -8.44 15.20
N ASP A 159 -9.89 -8.37 16.10
CA ASP A 159 -11.14 -7.71 15.83
C ASP A 159 -10.93 -6.20 15.57
N ILE A 160 -11.58 -5.66 14.56
CA ILE A 160 -11.49 -4.25 14.18
C ILE A 160 -11.95 -3.32 15.32
N LEU A 161 -12.88 -3.78 16.16
CA LEU A 161 -13.40 -3.03 17.30
C LEU A 161 -12.32 -2.69 18.32
N SER A 162 -11.19 -3.43 18.33
CA SER A 162 -10.04 -3.07 19.15
C SER A 162 -9.46 -1.69 18.84
N LEU A 163 -9.72 -1.14 17.64
CA LEU A 163 -9.29 0.19 17.20
C LEU A 163 -10.36 1.26 17.33
N PHE A 164 -11.64 0.89 17.37
CA PHE A 164 -12.77 1.84 17.47
C PHE A 164 -13.03 2.21 18.93
N ASN A 165 -12.16 3.06 19.46
CA ASN A 165 -12.28 3.69 20.77
C ASN A 165 -11.95 5.19 20.64
N PRO A 166 -11.99 6.00 21.70
CA PRO A 166 -11.68 7.45 21.62
C PRO A 166 -10.29 7.79 21.02
N ASN A 167 -9.39 6.82 20.93
CA ASN A 167 -8.07 6.95 20.31
C ASN A 167 -8.10 6.76 18.79
N PHE A 168 -9.22 6.37 18.17
CA PHE A 168 -9.32 6.29 16.71
C PHE A 168 -9.07 7.66 16.06
N ARG A 169 -8.29 7.69 14.98
CA ARG A 169 -7.92 8.93 14.28
C ARG A 169 -8.42 9.02 12.86
N GLY A 170 -8.78 7.89 12.26
CA GLY A 170 -9.34 7.84 10.93
C GLY A 170 -8.75 6.71 10.11
N ALA A 171 -9.12 6.71 8.84
CA ALA A 171 -8.78 5.65 7.91
C ALA A 171 -8.32 6.20 6.56
N ARG A 172 -7.40 5.47 5.91
CA ARG A 172 -6.90 5.78 4.57
C ARG A 172 -7.07 4.59 3.63
N ARG A 173 -7.58 4.84 2.44
CA ARG A 173 -7.68 3.88 1.34
C ARG A 173 -6.54 4.06 0.37
N VAL A 174 -5.60 3.13 0.37
CA VAL A 174 -4.43 3.18 -0.51
C VAL A 174 -4.80 2.78 -1.93
N VAL A 175 -5.56 1.68 -2.08
CA VAL A 175 -6.07 1.20 -3.37
C VAL A 175 -7.51 1.67 -3.55
N LYS A 176 -7.71 2.65 -4.44
CA LYS A 176 -9.03 3.29 -4.65
C LYS A 176 -10.02 2.34 -5.33
N ASP A 177 -9.57 1.74 -6.43
CA ASP A 177 -10.33 0.76 -7.21
C ASP A 177 -9.60 -0.59 -7.14
N PRO A 178 -10.18 -1.61 -6.49
CA PRO A 178 -9.55 -2.91 -6.39
C PRO A 178 -9.54 -3.69 -7.72
N GLU A 179 -10.40 -3.38 -8.68
CA GLU A 179 -10.40 -4.06 -9.98
C GLU A 179 -9.38 -3.42 -10.95
N ASP A 180 -9.14 -2.12 -10.81
CA ASP A 180 -8.12 -1.36 -11.54
C ASP A 180 -6.84 -1.18 -10.70
N PHE A 181 -6.23 -2.30 -10.31
CA PHE A 181 -4.97 -2.32 -9.59
C PHE A 181 -4.03 -3.37 -10.18
N TYR A 182 -2.92 -2.95 -10.75
CA TYR A 182 -1.95 -3.82 -11.41
C TYR A 182 -0.58 -3.59 -10.81
N VAL A 183 0.18 -4.66 -10.60
CA VAL A 183 1.56 -4.56 -10.10
C VAL A 183 2.49 -5.17 -11.13
N PHE A 184 3.49 -4.40 -11.54
CA PHE A 184 4.51 -4.84 -12.48
C PHE A 184 5.86 -4.93 -11.81
N ASP A 185 6.58 -6.01 -12.09
CA ASP A 185 8.03 -6.02 -11.98
C ASP A 185 8.63 -5.51 -13.30
N PHE A 186 9.77 -4.85 -13.21
CA PHE A 186 10.55 -4.39 -14.36
C PHE A 186 12.04 -4.72 -14.19
N SER A 187 12.80 -4.68 -15.29
CA SER A 187 14.23 -4.96 -15.24
C SER A 187 15.01 -3.78 -14.60
N PRO A 188 16.13 -4.03 -13.88
CA PRO A 188 16.90 -2.98 -13.20
C PRO A 188 17.48 -1.88 -14.11
N ASP A 189 17.59 -2.12 -15.42
CA ASP A 189 18.02 -1.13 -16.42
C ASP A 189 16.92 -0.09 -16.74
N ARG A 190 15.70 -0.27 -16.22
CA ARG A 190 14.60 0.69 -16.38
C ARG A 190 14.53 1.63 -15.19
N GLU A 191 14.66 2.93 -15.45
CA GLU A 191 14.44 3.98 -14.46
C GLU A 191 12.94 4.29 -14.32
N ILE A 192 12.25 3.52 -13.49
CA ILE A 192 10.83 3.74 -13.14
C ILE A 192 10.76 4.08 -11.65
N MET A 193 10.50 5.35 -11.35
CA MET A 193 10.35 5.84 -9.98
C MET A 193 8.89 5.81 -9.53
N SER A 194 7.94 5.85 -10.46
CA SER A 194 6.51 5.88 -10.17
C SER A 194 5.65 5.39 -11.32
N SER A 195 4.36 5.23 -11.06
CA SER A 195 3.36 4.93 -12.09
C SER A 195 3.29 6.01 -13.17
N ASP A 196 3.73 7.25 -12.88
CA ASP A 196 3.78 8.33 -13.87
C ASP A 196 4.81 8.05 -14.98
N ASP A 197 5.94 7.42 -14.64
CA ASP A 197 6.94 7.00 -15.63
C ASP A 197 6.37 5.92 -16.56
N ILE A 198 5.51 5.02 -16.03
CA ILE A 198 4.81 4.01 -16.81
C ILE A 198 3.78 4.66 -17.76
N TYR A 199 3.11 5.73 -17.32
CA TYR A 199 2.21 6.49 -18.18
C TYR A 199 2.96 7.07 -19.39
N PHE A 200 4.09 7.75 -19.18
CA PHE A 200 4.87 8.31 -20.29
C PHE A 200 5.47 7.23 -21.18
N LEU A 201 5.91 6.12 -20.60
CA LEU A 201 6.37 4.96 -21.37
C LEU A 201 5.29 4.44 -22.33
N LEU A 202 4.03 4.37 -21.88
CA LEU A 202 2.89 3.98 -22.73
C LEU A 202 2.66 4.98 -23.86
N LEU A 203 2.68 6.29 -23.56
CA LEU A 203 2.54 7.32 -24.59
C LEU A 203 3.64 7.23 -25.67
N ASP A 204 4.88 6.97 -25.27
CA ASP A 204 5.99 6.80 -26.20
C ASP A 204 5.79 5.59 -27.13
N GLN A 205 5.25 4.48 -26.62
CA GLN A 205 4.94 3.32 -27.44
C GLN A 205 3.77 3.60 -28.40
N LEU A 206 2.75 4.34 -27.97
CA LEU A 206 1.66 4.75 -28.85
C LEU A 206 2.17 5.63 -29.99
N LYS A 207 3.00 6.63 -29.69
CA LYS A 207 3.61 7.48 -30.71
C LYS A 207 4.42 6.68 -31.73
N LYS A 208 5.20 5.69 -31.28
CA LYS A 208 5.95 4.78 -32.17
C LYS A 208 5.04 3.94 -33.06
N ALA A 209 3.83 3.63 -32.61
CA ALA A 209 2.81 2.90 -33.36
C ALA A 209 1.98 3.79 -34.32
N GLY A 210 2.33 5.09 -34.47
CA GLY A 210 1.63 6.01 -35.36
C GLY A 210 0.33 6.58 -34.78
N TRP A 211 0.16 6.50 -33.46
CA TRP A 211 -0.94 7.16 -32.75
C TRP A 211 -0.59 8.64 -32.56
N GLY A 212 -1.26 9.52 -33.32
CA GLY A 212 -1.03 10.98 -33.32
C GLY A 212 -1.36 11.64 -34.65
#